data_AF-A0A7S2QD42-F1
#
_entry.id   AF-A0A7S2QD42-F1
#
_cell.length_a   1.000
_cell.length_b   1.000
_cell.length_c   1.000
_cell.angle_alpha   90.00
_cell.angle_beta   90.00
_cell.angle_gamma   90.00
#
_symmetry.space_group_name_H-M   'P 1'
#
loop_
_entity.id
_entity.type
_entity.pdbx_description
1 polymer ?
#
loop_
_entity_poly.entity_id
_entity_poly.type
_entity_poly.pdbx_seq_one_letter_code
_entity_poly.pdbx_strand_id
1 'polypeptide(L)'
;MRRLPGRRPEAPGRPRRRRARPLPETTAVYPAKDLCSLCGLCNTSHVARVREACAFLGDGMARIDQGESEVHGRRRRLDDETELYFGVAEAVRPIRVPAAARPSRR
;
A
#
# COMPACT_ATOMS: atom_id res chain seq x y z
N MET A 1 -4.26 -19.03 -19.81
CA MET A 1 -4.76 -17.67 -19.57
C MET A 1 -5.55 -17.65 -18.26
N ARG A 2 -4.94 -17.23 -17.14
CA ARG A 2 -5.63 -17.17 -15.84
C ARG A 2 -6.53 -15.93 -15.83
N ARG A 3 -7.86 -16.14 -15.84
CA ARG A 3 -8.85 -15.08 -15.65
C ARG A 3 -8.63 -14.48 -14.25
N LEU A 4 -8.39 -13.17 -14.19
CA LEU A 4 -8.43 -12.41 -12.93
C LEU A 4 -9.81 -12.61 -12.30
N PRO A 5 -9.91 -12.82 -10.97
CA PRO A 5 -11.20 -13.01 -10.32
C PRO A 5 -12.05 -11.76 -10.55
N GLY A 6 -13.21 -11.97 -11.17
CA GLY A 6 -14.19 -10.93 -11.45
C GLY A 6 -14.60 -10.19 -10.19
N ARG A 7 -14.96 -8.92 -10.37
CA ARG A 7 -15.46 -8.05 -9.29
C ARG A 7 -16.56 -8.77 -8.52
N ARG A 8 -16.43 -8.86 -7.19
CA ARG A 8 -17.50 -9.34 -6.31
C ARG A 8 -18.76 -8.48 -6.55
N PRO A 9 -19.96 -9.08 -6.64
CA PRO A 9 -21.19 -8.32 -6.82
C PRO A 9 -21.42 -7.40 -5.61
N GLU A 10 -21.75 -6.14 -5.87
CA GLU A 10 -22.11 -5.18 -4.82
C GLU A 10 -23.41 -5.61 -4.14
N ALA A 11 -23.43 -5.64 -2.81
CA ALA A 11 -24.62 -5.94 -2.02
C ALA A 11 -25.74 -4.90 -2.27
N PRO A 12 -27.02 -5.31 -2.36
CA PRO A 12 -28.11 -4.39 -2.67
C PRO A 12 -28.43 -3.49 -1.45
N GLY A 13 -28.68 -2.20 -1.70
CA GLY A 13 -29.33 -1.30 -0.73
C GLY A 13 -28.53 -0.10 -0.22
N ARG A 14 -27.26 0.11 -0.62
CA ARG A 14 -26.57 1.38 -0.31
C ARG A 14 -26.68 2.36 -1.48
N PRO A 15 -27.05 3.64 -1.25
CA PRO A 15 -27.00 4.65 -2.30
C PRO A 15 -25.57 4.69 -2.86
N ARG A 16 -25.45 4.61 -4.19
CA ARG A 16 -24.14 4.66 -4.87
C ARG A 16 -23.45 5.96 -4.46
N ARG A 17 -22.44 5.87 -3.59
CA ARG A 17 -21.62 7.04 -3.26
C ARG A 17 -21.07 7.57 -4.59
N ARG A 18 -21.26 8.87 -4.86
CA ARG A 18 -20.59 9.52 -5.99
C ARG A 18 -19.10 9.21 -5.86
N ARG A 19 -18.55 8.51 -6.85
CA ARG A 19 -17.12 8.16 -6.87
C ARG A 19 -16.35 9.48 -6.89
N ALA A 20 -15.35 9.60 -6.03
CA ALA A 20 -14.48 10.77 -6.07
C ALA A 20 -13.78 10.83 -7.43
N ARG A 21 -13.64 12.04 -7.97
CA ARG A 21 -12.93 12.26 -9.22
C ARG A 21 -11.42 12.15 -8.95
N PRO A 22 -10.70 11.29 -9.68
CA PRO A 22 -9.24 11.20 -9.56
C PRO A 22 -8.54 12.52 -9.88
N LEU A 23 -7.35 12.71 -9.29
CA LEU A 23 -6.47 13.81 -9.63
C LEU A 23 -5.66 13.50 -10.90
N PRO A 24 -5.57 14.45 -11.87
CA PRO A 24 -4.76 14.28 -13.07
C PRO A 24 -3.25 14.36 -12.77
N GLU A 25 -2.47 13.47 -13.37
CA GLU A 25 -1.00 13.38 -13.19
C GLU A 25 -0.24 14.62 -13.64
N THR A 26 -0.76 15.34 -14.63
CA THR A 26 -0.02 16.40 -15.32
C THR A 26 -0.03 17.74 -14.60
N THR A 27 -0.92 17.96 -13.63
CA THR A 27 -1.17 19.32 -13.11
C THR A 27 -1.74 19.36 -11.69
N ALA A 28 -1.96 18.21 -11.05
CA ALA A 28 -2.56 18.19 -9.72
C ALA A 28 -1.53 18.39 -8.60
N VAL A 29 -1.79 19.34 -7.71
CA VAL A 29 -1.15 19.36 -6.38
C VAL A 29 -1.78 18.26 -5.55
N TYR A 30 -0.99 17.24 -5.20
CA TYR A 30 -1.46 16.12 -4.39
C TYR A 30 -1.72 16.52 -2.93
N PRO A 31 -2.61 15.82 -2.20
CA PRO A 31 -2.93 16.15 -0.81
C PRO A 31 -1.74 16.18 0.14
N ALA A 32 -0.73 15.33 -0.08
CA ALA A 32 0.52 15.31 0.69
C ALA A 32 1.55 16.38 0.25
N LYS A 33 1.21 17.21 -0.74
CA LYS A 33 2.08 18.27 -1.29
C LYS A 33 3.47 17.73 -1.64
N ASP A 34 4.52 18.44 -1.23
CA ASP A 34 5.92 18.12 -1.48
C ASP A 34 6.38 16.82 -0.81
N LEU A 35 5.61 16.28 0.15
CA LEU A 35 5.88 14.99 0.80
C LEU A 35 5.24 13.81 0.04
N CYS A 36 4.55 14.05 -1.07
CA CYS A 36 3.88 12.99 -1.81
C CYS A 36 4.87 12.04 -2.50
N SER A 37 4.83 10.75 -2.16
CA SER A 37 5.64 9.71 -2.81
C SER A 37 5.11 9.25 -4.18
N LEU A 38 4.09 9.93 -4.72
CA LEU A 38 3.45 9.58 -6.00
C LEU A 38 2.99 8.11 -6.10
N CYS A 39 2.48 7.54 -4.99
CA CYS A 39 2.09 6.11 -4.93
C CYS A 39 0.87 5.72 -5.80
N GLY A 40 0.25 6.67 -6.51
CA GLY A 40 -0.88 6.41 -7.41
C GLY A 40 -2.27 6.38 -6.76
N LEU A 41 -2.39 6.41 -5.43
CA LEU A 41 -3.69 6.39 -4.73
C LEU A 41 -4.64 7.48 -5.23
N CYS A 42 -4.13 8.70 -5.37
CA CYS A 42 -4.91 9.88 -5.75
C CYS A 42 -5.34 9.91 -7.22
N ASN A 43 -4.71 9.08 -8.06
CA ASN A 43 -4.95 8.99 -9.50
C ASN A 43 -6.11 8.04 -9.81
N THR A 44 -6.76 7.52 -8.77
CA THR A 44 -7.93 6.65 -8.88
C THR A 44 -9.09 7.21 -8.07
N SER A 45 -10.27 6.58 -8.19
CA SER A 45 -11.43 6.95 -7.36
C SER A 45 -11.21 6.68 -5.85
N HIS A 46 -10.13 6.00 -5.48
CA HIS A 46 -9.74 5.79 -4.08
C HIS A 46 -9.19 7.04 -3.40
N VAL A 47 -8.99 8.15 -4.13
CA VAL A 47 -8.70 9.47 -3.54
C VAL A 47 -9.73 9.89 -2.48
N ALA A 48 -10.96 9.35 -2.55
CA ALA A 48 -11.98 9.51 -1.52
C ALA A 48 -11.53 9.09 -0.11
N ARG A 49 -10.53 8.21 0.00
CA ARG A 49 -9.97 7.67 1.25
C ARG A 49 -8.56 8.16 1.54
N VAL A 50 -8.14 9.26 0.91
CA VAL A 50 -6.75 9.71 1.02
C VAL A 50 -6.35 10.07 2.45
N ARG A 51 -7.29 10.57 3.26
CA ARG A 51 -7.03 10.92 4.66
C ARG A 51 -6.78 9.70 5.54
N GLU A 52 -7.44 8.59 5.24
CA GLU A 52 -7.32 7.34 5.98
C GLU A 52 -6.29 6.38 5.39
N ALA A 53 -5.80 6.60 4.17
CA ALA A 53 -4.90 5.67 3.49
C ALA A 53 -3.52 6.25 3.19
N CYS A 54 -3.37 7.57 3.03
CA CYS A 54 -2.08 8.17 2.69
C CYS A 54 -1.05 8.00 3.82
N ALA A 55 0.14 7.49 3.48
CA ALA A 55 1.25 7.33 4.40
C ALA A 55 1.82 8.64 4.98
N PHE A 56 1.42 9.78 4.43
CA PHE A 56 1.94 11.11 4.79
C PHE A 56 0.87 12.04 5.38
N LEU A 57 -0.35 11.55 5.60
CA LEU A 57 -1.45 12.33 6.19
C LEU A 57 -1.99 11.64 7.45
N GLY A 58 -2.47 12.43 8.40
CA GLY A 58 -2.96 11.92 9.69
C GLY A 58 -1.87 11.16 10.42
N ASP A 59 -2.19 9.97 10.92
CA ASP A 59 -1.25 9.05 11.57
C ASP A 59 -0.14 8.54 10.61
N GLY A 60 -0.29 8.75 9.30
CA GLY A 60 0.73 8.46 8.31
C GLY A 60 1.19 7.01 8.35
N MET A 61 2.52 6.80 8.43
CA MET A 61 3.14 5.48 8.53
C MET A 61 3.02 4.83 9.91
N ALA A 62 2.64 5.56 10.97
CA ALA A 62 2.44 4.95 12.29
C ALA A 62 1.31 3.89 12.27
N ARG A 63 0.43 3.94 11.27
CA ARG A 63 -0.62 2.93 11.04
C ARG A 63 -0.09 1.55 10.68
N ILE A 64 1.19 1.42 10.30
CA ILE A 64 1.84 0.12 10.08
C ILE A 64 1.68 -0.77 11.31
N ASP A 65 1.82 -0.21 12.50
CA ASP A 65 1.69 -0.94 13.76
C ASP A 65 0.32 -1.64 13.91
N GLN A 66 -0.78 -0.98 13.48
CA GLN A 66 -2.09 -1.62 13.41
C GLN A 66 -2.18 -2.62 12.26
N GLY A 67 -1.65 -2.25 11.09
CA GLY A 67 -1.63 -3.10 9.91
C GLY A 67 -0.89 -4.42 10.12
N GLU A 68 0.14 -4.46 10.98
CA GLU A 68 0.85 -5.68 11.32
C GLU A 68 -0.09 -6.74 11.90
N SER A 69 -0.90 -6.36 12.90
CA SER A 69 -1.90 -7.25 13.48
C SER A 69 -2.93 -7.74 12.45
N GLU A 70 -3.41 -6.85 11.59
CA GLU A 70 -4.45 -7.17 10.61
C GLU A 70 -3.94 -8.07 9.48
N VAL A 71 -2.70 -7.87 9.03
CA VAL A 71 -2.10 -8.57 7.89
C VAL A 71 -1.37 -9.84 8.32
N HIS A 72 -0.65 -9.80 9.44
CA HIS A 72 0.18 -10.91 9.92
C HIS A 72 -0.41 -11.66 11.12
N GLY A 73 -1.53 -11.19 11.68
CA GLY A 73 -2.17 -11.78 12.86
C GLY A 73 -1.48 -11.44 14.19
N ARG A 74 -0.37 -10.70 14.15
CA ARG A 74 0.42 -10.29 15.32
C ARG A 74 1.24 -9.02 15.01
N ARG A 75 1.73 -8.37 16.06
CA ARG A 75 2.68 -7.25 15.94
C ARG A 75 4.13 -7.74 15.99
N ARG A 76 5.05 -6.88 15.56
CA ARG A 76 6.49 -7.11 15.75
C ARG A 76 6.87 -7.09 17.24
N ARG A 77 7.83 -7.93 17.61
CA ARG A 77 8.47 -7.96 18.92
C ARG A 77 9.59 -6.92 18.95
N LEU A 78 9.47 -5.93 19.83
CA LEU A 78 10.47 -4.85 19.93
C LEU A 78 11.72 -5.26 20.71
N ASP A 79 11.66 -6.38 21.42
CA ASP A 79 12.75 -7.05 22.13
C ASP A 79 13.51 -8.07 21.26
N ASP A 80 13.02 -8.33 20.04
CA ASP A 80 13.71 -9.15 19.04
C ASP A 80 14.38 -8.24 18.00
N GLU A 81 15.71 -8.24 17.97
CA GLU A 81 16.50 -7.42 17.03
C GLU A 81 16.10 -7.66 15.56
N THR A 82 15.75 -8.89 15.19
CA THR A 82 15.35 -9.19 13.81
C THR A 82 14.05 -8.49 13.46
N GLU A 83 13.04 -8.59 14.33
CA GLU A 83 11.74 -7.98 14.07
C GLU A 83 11.76 -6.45 14.25
N LEU A 84 12.64 -5.93 15.11
CA LEU A 84 12.85 -4.49 15.28
C LEU A 84 13.29 -3.81 13.97
N TYR A 85 14.23 -4.42 13.24
CA TYR A 85 14.77 -3.83 12.00
C TYR A 85 14.02 -4.26 10.74
N PHE A 86 13.52 -5.50 10.68
CA PHE A 86 12.92 -6.05 9.46
C PHE A 86 11.38 -6.17 9.52
N GLY A 87 10.76 -5.86 10.65
CA GLY A 87 9.33 -6.04 10.88
C GLY A 87 8.94 -7.49 11.13
N VAL A 88 7.64 -7.80 11.06
CA VAL A 88 7.12 -9.15 11.28
C VAL A 88 7.62 -10.11 10.21
N ALA A 89 8.50 -11.06 10.59
CA ALA A 89 9.09 -12.03 9.67
C ALA A 89 9.20 -13.43 10.30
N GLU A 90 9.10 -14.48 9.47
CA GLU A 90 9.41 -15.86 9.88
C GLU A 90 10.91 -16.17 9.74
N ALA A 91 11.53 -15.68 8.67
CA ALA A 91 12.96 -15.81 8.43
C ALA A 91 13.44 -14.74 7.44
N VAL A 92 14.63 -14.19 7.69
CA VAL A 92 15.36 -13.33 6.76
C VAL A 92 16.53 -14.12 6.19
N ARG A 93 16.63 -14.21 4.85
CA ARG A 93 17.68 -15.00 4.18
C ARG A 93 18.21 -14.26 2.94
N PRO A 94 19.52 -14.24 2.71
CA PRO A 94 20.07 -13.72 1.46
C PRO A 94 19.74 -14.68 0.31
N ILE A 95 19.37 -14.12 -0.85
CA ILE A 95 19.21 -14.87 -2.10
C ILE A 95 20.23 -14.37 -3.10
N ARG A 96 21.00 -15.29 -3.69
CA ARG A 96 21.93 -14.99 -4.78
C ARG A 96 21.24 -15.22 -6.11
N VAL A 97 20.98 -14.14 -6.85
CA VAL A 97 20.50 -14.25 -8.24
C VAL A 97 21.69 -14.58 -9.16
N PRO A 98 21.64 -15.73 -9.89
CA PRO A 98 22.71 -16.12 -10.80
C PRO A 98 22.84 -15.13 -11.96
N ALA A 99 24.06 -14.94 -12.45
CA ALA A 99 24.36 -13.92 -13.48
C ALA A 99 23.48 -14.08 -14.73
N ALA A 100 23.24 -15.32 -15.16
CA ALA A 100 22.41 -15.64 -16.33
C ALA A 100 20.92 -15.26 -16.18
N ALA A 101 20.42 -15.09 -14.95
CA ALA A 101 19.04 -14.71 -14.66
C ALA A 101 18.87 -13.20 -14.37
N ARG A 102 19.94 -12.41 -14.43
CA ARG A 102 19.86 -10.97 -14.20
C ARG A 102 19.22 -10.29 -15.42
N PRO A 103 18.21 -9.41 -15.24
CA PRO A 103 17.63 -8.68 -16.36
C PRO A 103 18.71 -7.83 -17.04
N SER A 104 18.67 -7.75 -18.37
CA SER A 104 19.55 -6.85 -19.11
C SER A 104 19.30 -5.44 -18.58
N ARG A 105 20.34 -4.76 -18.08
CA ARG A 105 20.26 -3.34 -17.79
C ARG A 105 19.98 -2.64 -19.12
N ARG A 106 18.74 -2.18 -19.31
CA ARG A 106 18.39 -1.22 -20.35
C ARG A 106 18.78 0.17 -19.90
#